data_AF-A0A0S7ZSS3-F1
#
_entry.id   AF-A0A0S7ZSS3-F1
#
_cell.length_a   1.000
_cell.length_b   1.000
_cell.length_c   1.000
_cell.angle_alpha   90.00
_cell.angle_beta   90.00
_cell.angle_gamma   90.00
#
_symmetry.space_group_name_H-M   'P 1'
#
loop_
_entity.id
_entity.type
_entity.pdbx_description
1 polymer ?
#
loop_
_entity_poly.entity_id
_entity_poly.type
_entity_poly.pdbx_seq_one_letter_code
_entity_poly.pdbx_strand_id
1 'polypeptide(L)'
;MRQQLMAICALLLLAACGHSREQGPSWPTVEWQVSSPADQEMNEARLAALESSLSDQHGNIDGMLVTRNGFVVYETSYERDYRRWAGTSLPARGGERDRGRLVDAGR
;
A
#
# COMPACT_ATOMS: atom_id res chain seq x y z
N MET A 1 -12.43 -37.19 40.27
CA MET A 1 -12.16 -35.79 39.89
C MET A 1 -10.76 -35.56 39.31
N ARG A 2 -9.66 -36.00 39.95
CA ARG A 2 -8.27 -35.77 39.44
C ARG A 2 -8.00 -36.36 38.04
N GLN A 3 -8.47 -37.57 37.74
CA GLN A 3 -8.33 -38.18 36.41
C GLN A 3 -9.12 -37.45 35.30
N GLN A 4 -10.30 -36.95 35.63
CA GLN A 4 -11.15 -36.20 34.69
C GLN A 4 -10.48 -34.86 34.31
N LEU A 5 -9.83 -34.19 35.28
CA LEU A 5 -9.07 -32.98 35.03
C LEU A 5 -7.89 -33.22 34.09
N MET A 6 -7.14 -34.31 34.29
CA MET A 6 -5.98 -34.64 33.45
C MET A 6 -6.41 -35.00 32.02
N ALA A 7 -7.53 -35.72 31.85
CA ALA A 7 -8.07 -36.06 30.54
C ALA A 7 -8.53 -34.81 29.77
N ILE A 8 -9.18 -33.85 30.44
CA ILE A 8 -9.60 -32.58 29.83
C ILE A 8 -8.40 -31.72 29.45
N CYS A 9 -7.38 -31.61 30.31
CA CYS A 9 -6.14 -30.91 29.97
C CYS A 9 -5.42 -31.53 28.77
N ALA A 10 -5.35 -32.86 28.69
CA ALA A 10 -4.77 -33.55 27.55
C ALA A 10 -5.55 -33.30 26.24
N LEU A 11 -6.89 -33.28 26.32
CA LEU A 11 -7.75 -33.00 25.16
C LEU A 11 -7.60 -31.55 24.65
N LEU A 12 -7.45 -30.59 25.57
CA LEU A 12 -7.20 -29.18 25.23
C LEU A 12 -5.81 -28.96 24.61
N LEU A 13 -4.79 -29.67 25.07
CA LEU A 13 -3.45 -29.60 24.49
C LEU A 13 -3.40 -30.19 23.07
N LEU A 14 -4.15 -31.26 22.80
CA LEU A 14 -4.24 -31.86 21.47
C LEU A 14 -4.97 -30.96 20.46
N ALA A 15 -6.01 -30.23 20.90
CA ALA A 15 -6.73 -29.27 20.05
C ALA A 15 -5.87 -28.04 19.69
N ALA A 16 -4.91 -27.65 20.54
CA ALA A 16 -4.01 -26.54 20.28
C ALA A 16 -2.91 -26.86 19.24
N CYS A 17 -2.55 -28.14 19.08
CA CYS A 17 -1.50 -28.57 18.14
C CYS A 17 -1.98 -28.75 16.69
N GLY A 18 -3.26 -28.53 16.38
CA GLY A 18 -3.82 -28.70 15.03
C GLY A 18 -3.57 -27.53 14.06
N HIS A 19 -3.06 -26.39 14.51
CA HIS A 19 -2.80 -25.23 13.65
C HIS A 19 -1.34 -25.19 13.18
N SER A 20 -0.87 -26.27 12.58
CA SER A 20 0.25 -26.16 11.64
C SER A 20 -0.30 -25.48 10.39
N ARG A 21 -0.21 -24.15 10.32
CA ARG A 21 -0.25 -23.47 9.02
C ARG A 21 0.98 -23.95 8.26
N GLU A 22 0.84 -25.02 7.49
CA GLU A 22 1.80 -25.31 6.43
C GLU A 22 1.72 -24.16 5.43
N GLN A 23 2.55 -23.15 5.63
CA GLN A 23 2.86 -22.18 4.61
C GLN A 23 3.84 -22.88 3.68
N GLY A 24 3.31 -23.48 2.61
CA GLY A 24 4.11 -23.86 1.44
C GLY A 24 4.91 -22.65 0.91
N PRO A 25 5.86 -22.84 -0.01
CA PRO A 25 6.73 -21.75 -0.46
C PRO A 25 5.91 -20.52 -0.87
N SER A 26 6.08 -19.41 -0.15
CA SER A 26 5.31 -18.19 -0.36
C SER A 26 5.85 -17.45 -1.59
N TRP A 27 4.98 -17.31 -2.57
CA TRP A 27 5.18 -16.62 -3.85
C TRP A 27 5.19 -15.08 -3.68
N PRO A 28 5.65 -14.32 -4.70
CA PRO A 28 5.88 -14.78 -6.05
C PRO A 28 7.27 -15.34 -6.30
N THR A 29 7.26 -16.46 -6.99
CA THR A 29 8.34 -16.97 -7.84
C THR A 29 8.04 -16.75 -9.36
N VAL A 30 6.87 -16.16 -9.76
CA VAL A 30 6.37 -15.73 -11.12
C VAL A 30 5.25 -14.70 -10.97
N GLU A 31 4.17 -14.96 -10.20
CA GLU A 31 3.03 -14.04 -10.03
C GLU A 31 2.54 -13.94 -8.58
N TRP A 32 2.02 -12.77 -8.20
CA TRP A 32 1.46 -12.54 -6.87
C TRP A 32 0.08 -13.17 -6.74
N GLN A 33 -0.16 -13.88 -5.65
CA GLN A 33 -1.50 -14.36 -5.31
C GLN A 33 -2.27 -13.29 -4.54
N VAL A 34 -3.60 -13.27 -4.70
CA VAL A 34 -4.47 -12.33 -4.00
C VAL A 34 -5.18 -13.04 -2.84
N SER A 35 -5.31 -12.37 -1.70
CA SER A 35 -6.07 -12.84 -0.55
C SER A 35 -6.89 -11.70 0.04
N SER A 36 -7.99 -12.02 0.74
CA SER A 36 -8.74 -10.99 1.47
C SER A 36 -7.96 -10.47 2.68
N PRO A 37 -8.22 -9.22 3.14
CA PRO A 37 -7.71 -8.72 4.41
C PRO A 37 -8.02 -9.63 5.59
N ALA A 38 -9.25 -10.14 5.68
CA ALA A 38 -9.69 -10.99 6.79
C ALA A 38 -8.91 -12.31 6.86
N ASP A 39 -8.69 -12.98 5.73
CA ASP A 39 -7.93 -14.24 5.65
C ASP A 39 -6.45 -14.05 6.02
N GLN A 40 -5.94 -12.85 5.75
CA GLN A 40 -4.60 -12.43 6.16
C GLN A 40 -4.60 -11.73 7.52
N GLU A 41 -5.64 -11.85 8.34
CA GLU A 41 -5.75 -11.28 9.70
C GLU A 41 -5.51 -9.77 9.76
N MET A 42 -5.92 -9.06 8.72
CA MET A 42 -5.86 -7.60 8.62
C MET A 42 -7.25 -7.01 8.84
N ASN A 43 -7.29 -5.82 9.44
CA ASN A 43 -8.54 -5.11 9.67
C ASN A 43 -8.89 -4.28 8.42
N GLU A 44 -9.91 -4.71 7.70
CA GLU A 44 -10.38 -4.06 6.46
C GLU A 44 -10.78 -2.60 6.66
N ALA A 45 -11.46 -2.28 7.76
CA ALA A 45 -11.87 -0.90 8.06
C ALA A 45 -10.67 0.04 8.26
N ARG A 46 -9.54 -0.46 8.77
CA ARG A 46 -8.30 0.33 8.88
C ARG A 46 -7.64 0.54 7.52
N LEU A 47 -7.70 -0.43 6.62
CA LEU A 47 -7.21 -0.28 5.25
C LEU A 47 -8.03 0.75 4.48
N ALA A 48 -9.35 0.71 4.58
CA ALA A 48 -10.23 1.71 3.98
C ALA A 48 -10.03 3.12 4.56
N ALA A 49 -9.82 3.23 5.88
CA ALA A 49 -9.50 4.53 6.49
C ALA A 49 -8.16 5.09 5.99
N LEU A 50 -7.16 4.23 5.79
CA LEU A 50 -5.88 4.64 5.20
C LEU A 50 -6.08 5.07 3.74
N GLU A 51 -6.75 4.25 2.92
CA GLU A 51 -7.10 4.60 1.53
C GLU A 51 -7.72 6.00 1.45
N SER A 52 -8.79 6.26 2.22
CA SER A 52 -9.47 7.56 2.21
C SER A 52 -8.56 8.73 2.57
N SER A 53 -7.62 8.54 3.50
CA SER A 53 -6.64 9.59 3.82
C SER A 53 -5.67 9.87 2.66
N LEU A 54 -5.31 8.84 1.90
CA LEU A 54 -4.42 8.95 0.73
C LEU A 54 -5.15 9.52 -0.49
N SER A 55 -6.43 9.17 -0.70
CA SER A 55 -7.23 9.69 -1.81
C SER A 55 -7.48 11.19 -1.69
N ASP A 56 -7.74 11.68 -0.47
CA ASP A 56 -8.31 13.02 -0.27
C ASP A 56 -7.26 14.07 0.11
N GLN A 57 -6.24 13.71 0.89
CA GLN A 57 -5.35 14.66 1.54
C GLN A 57 -3.96 14.75 0.90
N HIS A 58 -3.57 13.76 0.10
CA HIS A 58 -2.24 13.63 -0.48
C HIS A 58 -2.33 13.58 -2.01
N GLY A 59 -2.33 14.76 -2.64
CA GLY A 59 -2.51 14.91 -4.10
C GLY A 59 -1.37 14.38 -4.97
N ASN A 60 -0.33 13.79 -4.37
CA ASN A 60 0.86 13.26 -5.04
C ASN A 60 1.03 11.74 -4.88
N ILE A 61 -0.04 11.02 -4.55
CA ILE A 61 -0.05 9.57 -4.40
C ILE A 61 -1.02 8.99 -5.44
N ASP A 62 -0.53 8.04 -6.25
CA ASP A 62 -1.28 7.40 -7.35
C ASP A 62 -2.01 6.13 -6.95
N GLY A 63 -1.70 5.55 -5.80
CA GLY A 63 -2.32 4.30 -5.38
C GLY A 63 -1.72 3.75 -4.10
N MET A 64 -2.25 2.61 -3.68
CA MET A 64 -1.81 1.87 -2.50
C MET A 64 -1.82 0.38 -2.81
N LEU A 65 -0.68 -0.29 -2.56
CA LEU A 65 -0.52 -1.74 -2.62
C LEU A 65 -0.09 -2.25 -1.24
N VAL A 66 -0.78 -3.27 -0.74
CA VAL A 66 -0.50 -3.90 0.55
C VAL A 66 -0.33 -5.40 0.37
N THR A 67 0.78 -5.95 0.88
CA THR A 67 1.06 -7.39 0.86
C THR A 67 1.25 -7.94 2.28
N ARG A 68 0.83 -9.20 2.50
CA ARG A 68 1.07 -9.94 3.76
C ARG A 68 1.15 -11.44 3.47
N ASN A 69 2.10 -12.13 4.11
CA ASN A 69 2.33 -13.58 3.98
C ASN A 69 2.47 -14.07 2.52
N GLY A 70 3.03 -13.26 1.62
CA GLY A 70 3.18 -13.60 0.19
C GLY A 70 1.94 -13.34 -0.68
N PHE A 71 0.90 -12.71 -0.13
CA PHE A 71 -0.31 -12.33 -0.87
C PHE A 71 -0.38 -10.82 -1.06
N VAL A 72 -0.89 -10.39 -2.21
CA VAL A 72 -1.51 -9.07 -2.37
C VAL A 72 -2.84 -9.10 -1.62
N VAL A 73 -2.97 -8.22 -0.65
CA VAL A 73 -4.13 -8.16 0.24
C VAL A 73 -5.06 -7.02 -0.13
N TYR A 74 -4.49 -5.98 -0.71
CA TYR A 74 -5.21 -4.77 -1.08
C TYR A 74 -4.43 -4.05 -2.19
N GLU A 75 -5.13 -3.61 -3.22
CA GLU A 75 -4.56 -2.78 -4.28
C GLU A 75 -5.63 -1.80 -4.76
N THR A 76 -5.27 -0.52 -4.83
CA THR A 76 -6.12 0.56 -5.34
C THR A 76 -5.28 1.60 -6.05
N SER A 77 -5.87 2.27 -7.04
CA SER A 77 -5.27 3.38 -7.78
C SER A 77 -6.19 4.59 -7.71
N TYR A 78 -5.61 5.77 -7.57
CA TYR A 78 -6.32 7.03 -7.48
C TYR A 78 -6.20 7.80 -8.79
N GLU A 79 -7.31 8.30 -9.33
CA GLU A 79 -7.27 9.18 -10.50
C GLU A 79 -6.71 10.55 -10.10
N ARG A 80 -5.66 11.00 -10.79
CA ARG A 80 -4.97 12.26 -10.48
C ARG A 80 -4.88 13.16 -11.70
N ASP A 81 -5.38 14.39 -11.55
CA ASP A 81 -5.08 15.48 -12.48
C ASP A 81 -3.88 16.28 -11.99
N TYR A 82 -2.68 15.78 -12.29
CA TYR A 82 -1.43 16.46 -11.96
C TYR A 82 -1.27 17.82 -12.64
N ARG A 83 -1.97 18.06 -13.76
CA ARG A 83 -1.92 19.37 -14.44
C ARG A 83 -2.56 20.46 -13.59
N ARG A 84 -3.56 20.11 -12.76
CA ARG A 84 -4.17 21.04 -11.80
C ARG A 84 -3.15 21.57 -10.78
N TRP A 85 -2.19 20.74 -10.35
CA TRP A 85 -1.16 21.13 -9.36
C TRP A 85 0.05 21.85 -10.00
N ALA A 86 0.42 21.49 -11.23
CA ALA A 86 1.56 22.09 -11.94
C ALA A 86 1.43 23.60 -12.15
N GLY A 87 0.21 24.14 -12.16
CA GLY A 87 -0.06 25.58 -12.24
C GLY A 87 0.13 26.35 -10.93
N THR A 88 0.23 25.68 -9.78
CA THR A 88 0.25 26.33 -8.46
C THR A 88 1.63 26.32 -7.81
N SER A 89 2.51 25.36 -8.15
CA SER A 89 3.81 25.17 -7.49
C SER A 89 5.04 25.36 -8.38
N LEU A 90 4.88 25.58 -9.69
CA LEU A 90 5.99 25.99 -10.54
C LEU A 90 5.93 27.52 -10.70
N PRO A 91 6.93 28.29 -10.22
CA PRO A 91 7.03 29.68 -10.65
C PRO A 91 7.04 29.65 -12.17
N ALA A 92 6.14 30.42 -12.79
CA ALA A 92 6.00 30.53 -14.23
C ALA A 92 7.41 30.56 -14.81
N ARG A 93 7.80 29.48 -15.51
CA ARG A 93 9.14 29.32 -16.07
C ARG A 93 9.45 30.63 -16.76
N GLY A 94 10.38 31.41 -16.21
CA GLY A 94 10.78 32.70 -16.75
C GLY A 94 11.28 32.45 -18.16
N GLY A 95 10.38 32.60 -19.12
CA GLY A 95 10.66 32.40 -20.52
C GLY A 95 11.61 33.49 -20.96
N GLU A 96 12.89 33.15 -20.95
CA GLU A 96 13.87 33.44 -21.99
C GLU A 96 13.40 34.52 -22.98
N ARG A 97 13.55 35.79 -22.58
CA ARG A 97 13.40 36.96 -23.45
C ARG A 97 14.43 38.02 -23.08
N ASP A 98 15.72 37.68 -23.19
CA ASP A 98 16.75 38.72 -23.28
C ASP A 98 18.06 38.25 -23.94
N ARG A 99 17.97 37.63 -25.13
CA ARG A 99 19.15 37.36 -25.97
C ARG A 99 19.01 38.02 -27.34
N GLY A 100 18.81 39.34 -27.33
CA GLY A 100 18.65 40.09 -28.57
C GLY A 100 18.76 41.60 -28.44
N ARG A 101 19.69 42.11 -27.62
CA ARG A 101 20.04 43.55 -27.65
C ARG A 101 21.43 43.82 -27.08
N LEU A 102 22.47 43.30 -27.73
CA LEU A 102 23.84 43.77 -27.49
C LEU A 102 24.70 43.63 -28.77
N VAL A 103 24.32 44.30 -29.87
CA VAL A 103 25.29 44.78 -30.88
C VAL A 103 24.60 45.90 -31.69
N ASP A 104 24.71 47.15 -31.24
CA ASP A 104 25.05 48.28 -32.15
C ASP A 104 25.31 49.55 -31.33
N ALA A 105 26.58 49.79 -31.02
CA ALA A 105 27.08 51.08 -30.57
C ALA A 105 28.57 51.14 -30.97
N GLY A 106 28.79 51.36 -32.27
CA GLY A 106 30.12 51.40 -32.84
C GLY A 106 30.15 52.02 -34.23
N ARG A 107 29.80 53.31 -34.33
CA ARG A 107 30.46 54.24 -35.26
C ARG A 107 30.24 55.69 -34.84
#